data_AF-A0A0Q9TSP5-F1
#
_entry.id   AF-A0A0Q9TSP5-F1
#
_cell.length_a   1.000
_cell.length_b   1.000
_cell.length_c   1.000
_cell.angle_alpha   90.00
_cell.angle_beta   90.00
_cell.angle_gamma   90.00
#
_symmetry.space_group_name_H-M   'P 1'
#
loop_
_entity.id
_entity.type
_entity.pdbx_description
1 polymer ?
#
loop_
_entity_poly.entity_id
_entity_poly.type
_entity_poly.pdbx_seq_one_letter_code
_entity_poly.pdbx_strand_id
1 'polypeptide(L)'
;MKDYEQDYIDACRSRVETQVVMFHEVAQAARDHGDADVSHLEGALESLEYEYFNNMLIVLDGYFVHRLRGVEGEDGNALNEVRVLVRSLMENGGTVMADPQIRLDPARSVLGLEVGAPITLTLQKYRRISDAFLREIENKFSRDD
;
A
#
# COMPACT_ATOMS: atom_id res chain seq x y z
N MET A 1 3.88 14.88 -13.64
CA MET A 1 4.36 15.62 -12.46
C MET A 1 5.78 15.18 -12.18
N LYS A 2 6.71 16.13 -12.30
CA LYS A 2 8.14 15.90 -12.03
C LYS A 2 8.43 16.10 -10.54
N ASP A 3 7.80 17.11 -9.95
CA ASP A 3 7.99 17.47 -8.56
C ASP A 3 6.62 17.69 -7.89
N TYR A 4 6.51 17.33 -6.61
CA TYR A 4 5.41 17.60 -5.69
C TYR A 4 5.91 18.55 -4.59
N GLU A 5 5.03 19.42 -4.12
CA GLU A 5 5.31 20.26 -2.94
C GLU A 5 5.32 19.39 -1.68
N GLN A 6 6.19 19.71 -0.71
CA GLN A 6 6.29 18.94 0.53
C GLN A 6 4.95 18.90 1.28
N ASP A 7 4.22 20.03 1.32
CA ASP A 7 2.89 20.13 1.92
C ASP A 7 1.88 19.12 1.32
N TYR A 8 2.00 18.82 0.02
CA TYR A 8 1.16 17.82 -0.63
C TYR A 8 1.50 16.40 -0.14
N ILE A 9 2.80 16.07 -0.08
CA ILE A 9 3.27 14.76 0.40
C ILE A 9 2.87 14.56 1.86
N ASP A 10 3.04 15.58 2.70
CA ASP A 10 2.67 15.57 4.11
C ASP A 10 1.16 15.41 4.30
N ALA A 11 0.36 16.09 3.48
CA ALA A 11 -1.10 15.91 3.48
C ALA A 11 -1.50 14.48 3.09
N CYS A 12 -0.83 13.87 2.09
CA CYS A 12 -1.05 12.47 1.73
C CYS A 12 -0.68 11.53 2.88
N ARG A 13 0.46 11.76 3.54
CA ARG A 13 0.90 11.00 4.73
C ARG A 13 -0.13 11.08 5.86
N SER A 14 -0.63 12.27 6.15
CA SER A 14 -1.66 12.46 7.19
C SER A 14 -2.96 11.73 6.86
N ARG A 15 -3.40 11.74 5.59
CA ARG A 15 -4.60 10.99 5.15
C ARG A 15 -4.42 9.49 5.32
N VAL A 16 -3.26 8.94 4.94
CA VAL A 16 -2.92 7.52 5.13
C VAL A 16 -2.98 7.16 6.62
N GLU A 17 -2.32 7.94 7.47
CA GLU A 17 -2.29 7.65 8.91
C GLU A 17 -3.68 7.75 9.54
N THR A 18 -4.51 8.70 9.11
CA THR A 18 -5.91 8.81 9.55
C THR A 18 -6.69 7.54 9.24
N GLN A 19 -6.57 7.00 8.01
CA GLN A 19 -7.26 5.75 7.64
C GLN A 19 -6.77 4.55 8.47
N VAL A 20 -5.48 4.49 8.76
CA VAL A 20 -4.92 3.43 9.61
C VAL A 20 -5.45 3.50 11.04
N VAL A 21 -5.47 4.70 11.64
CA VAL A 21 -6.01 4.91 13.00
C VAL A 21 -7.50 4.56 13.04
N MET A 22 -8.29 5.05 12.08
CA MET A 22 -9.72 4.74 12.00
C MET A 22 -10.00 3.24 11.90
N PHE A 23 -9.25 2.51 11.06
CA PHE A 23 -9.39 1.06 10.97
C PHE A 23 -9.07 0.39 12.32
N HIS A 24 -7.97 0.80 12.96
CA HIS A 24 -7.56 0.25 14.25
C HIS A 24 -8.62 0.47 15.34
N GLU A 25 -9.17 1.68 15.44
CA GLU A 25 -10.21 2.02 16.41
C GLU A 25 -11.48 1.20 16.19
N VAL A 26 -11.94 1.05 14.94
CA VAL A 26 -13.12 0.24 14.61
C VAL A 26 -12.88 -1.24 14.93
N ALA A 27 -11.72 -1.78 14.56
CA ALA A 27 -11.38 -3.17 14.84
C ALA A 27 -11.26 -3.45 16.35
N GLN A 28 -10.71 -2.50 17.11
CA GLN A 28 -10.63 -2.60 18.57
C GLN A 28 -12.02 -2.53 19.21
N ALA A 29 -12.83 -1.54 18.84
CA ALA A 29 -14.19 -1.38 19.38
C ALA A 29 -15.06 -2.62 19.12
N ALA A 30 -14.92 -3.25 17.94
CA ALA A 30 -15.61 -4.48 17.60
C ALA A 30 -15.21 -5.65 18.53
N ARG A 31 -13.90 -5.78 18.82
CA ARG A 31 -13.40 -6.82 19.75
C ARG A 31 -13.89 -6.61 21.18
N ASP A 32 -13.90 -5.36 21.65
CA ASP A 32 -14.29 -5.02 23.02
C ASP A 32 -15.79 -5.32 23.31
N HIS A 33 -16.62 -5.40 22.26
CA HIS A 33 -18.07 -5.63 22.37
C HIS A 33 -18.52 -7.02 21.86
N GLY A 34 -17.58 -7.90 21.48
CA GLY A 34 -17.91 -9.25 21.01
C GLY A 34 -18.35 -10.17 22.15
N ASP A 35 -19.51 -10.82 22.00
CA ASP A 35 -19.94 -11.91 22.89
C ASP A 35 -18.99 -13.13 22.76
N ALA A 36 -19.12 -14.10 23.67
CA ALA A 36 -18.18 -15.21 23.94
C ALA A 36 -17.77 -16.12 22.75
N ASP A 37 -18.28 -15.92 21.53
CA ASP A 37 -17.77 -16.53 20.30
C ASP A 37 -17.25 -15.47 19.32
N VAL A 38 -16.00 -15.05 19.54
CA VAL A 38 -15.30 -14.06 18.71
C VAL A 38 -14.67 -14.66 17.44
N SER A 39 -14.79 -15.98 17.20
CA SER A 39 -14.11 -16.63 16.08
C SER A 39 -14.61 -16.14 14.72
N HIS A 40 -15.93 -16.01 14.58
CA HIS A 40 -16.55 -15.43 13.38
C HIS A 40 -16.23 -13.94 13.22
N LEU A 41 -16.11 -13.20 14.33
CA LEU A 41 -15.74 -11.79 14.32
C LEU A 41 -14.30 -11.62 13.83
N GLU A 42 -13.34 -12.38 14.36
CA GLU A 42 -11.93 -12.27 13.95
C GLU A 42 -11.74 -12.65 12.48
N GLY A 43 -12.39 -13.70 11.99
CA GLY A 43 -12.34 -14.05 10.56
C GLY A 43 -12.94 -12.97 9.65
N ALA A 44 -14.02 -12.31 10.09
CA ALA A 44 -14.62 -11.20 9.37
C ALA A 44 -13.72 -9.94 9.40
N LEU A 45 -13.09 -9.64 10.54
CA LEU A 45 -12.14 -8.53 10.70
C LEU A 45 -10.88 -8.74 9.87
N GLU A 46 -10.36 -9.97 9.79
CA GLU A 46 -9.22 -10.30 8.94
C GLU A 46 -9.55 -10.12 7.45
N SER A 47 -10.69 -10.64 7.00
CA SER A 47 -11.14 -10.48 5.62
C SER A 47 -11.36 -8.99 5.27
N LEU A 48 -11.94 -8.24 6.21
CA LEU A 48 -12.11 -6.79 6.08
C LEU A 48 -10.76 -6.07 6.03
N GLU A 49 -9.79 -6.46 6.88
CA GLU A 49 -8.45 -5.87 6.92
C GLU A 49 -7.78 -5.98 5.55
N TYR A 50 -7.77 -7.18 4.96
CA TYR A 50 -7.18 -7.43 3.65
C TYR A 50 -7.83 -6.58 2.56
N GLU A 51 -9.16 -6.59 2.46
CA GLU A 51 -9.86 -5.81 1.44
C GLU A 51 -9.69 -4.31 1.64
N TYR A 52 -9.75 -3.83 2.88
CA TYR A 52 -9.59 -2.42 3.20
C TYR A 52 -8.20 -1.92 2.81
N PHE A 53 -7.14 -2.62 3.21
CA PHE A 53 -5.78 -2.17 2.93
C PHE A 53 -5.34 -2.41 1.49
N ASN A 54 -5.87 -3.44 0.82
CA ASN A 54 -5.71 -3.61 -0.62
C ASN A 54 -6.27 -2.40 -1.39
N ASN A 55 -7.48 -1.97 -1.05
CA ASN A 55 -8.09 -0.78 -1.66
C ASN A 55 -7.32 0.50 -1.30
N MET A 56 -6.83 0.63 -0.08
CA MET A 56 -5.99 1.76 0.34
C MET A 56 -4.64 1.81 -0.39
N LEU A 57 -4.11 0.69 -0.89
CA LEU A 57 -2.93 0.68 -1.74
C LEU A 57 -3.23 1.33 -3.11
N ILE A 58 -4.40 1.07 -3.68
CA ILE A 58 -4.86 1.71 -4.92
C ILE A 58 -5.05 3.21 -4.71
N VAL A 59 -5.63 3.62 -3.57
CA VAL A 59 -5.78 5.04 -3.21
C VAL A 59 -4.42 5.73 -3.07
N LEU A 60 -3.45 5.09 -2.40
CA LEU A 60 -2.10 5.62 -2.25
C LEU A 60 -1.44 5.88 -3.61
N ASP A 61 -1.54 4.91 -4.52
CA ASP A 61 -1.04 5.05 -5.90
C ASP A 61 -1.73 6.19 -6.65
N GLY A 62 -3.05 6.31 -6.45
CA GLY A 62 -3.91 7.32 -7.04
C GLY A 62 -3.55 8.76 -6.66
N TYR A 63 -3.07 9.01 -5.44
CA TYR A 63 -2.58 10.33 -5.05
C TYR A 63 -1.47 10.82 -6.00
N PHE A 64 -0.58 9.91 -6.41
CA PHE A 64 0.56 10.25 -7.26
C PHE A 64 0.38 9.77 -8.70
N VAL A 65 -0.85 9.66 -9.19
CA VAL A 65 -1.18 9.11 -10.53
C VAL A 65 -0.48 9.87 -11.67
N HIS A 66 -0.17 11.15 -11.46
CA HIS A 66 0.50 11.99 -12.45
C HIS A 66 2.03 11.90 -12.39
N ARG A 67 2.63 11.08 -11.53
CA ARG A 67 4.10 10.97 -11.42
C ARG A 67 4.73 10.52 -12.74
N LEU A 68 5.85 11.15 -13.12
CA LEU A 68 6.54 10.82 -14.36
C LEU A 68 7.30 9.48 -14.23
N ARG A 69 6.93 8.50 -15.06
CA ARG A 69 7.52 7.14 -15.00
C ARG A 69 9.03 7.11 -15.21
N GLY A 70 9.56 8.00 -16.05
CA GLY A 70 11.01 8.06 -16.31
C GLY A 70 11.84 8.44 -15.08
N VAL A 71 11.25 9.11 -14.09
CA VAL A 71 11.90 9.47 -12.82
C VAL A 71 11.82 8.32 -11.81
N GLU A 72 10.75 7.51 -11.87
CA GLU A 72 10.54 6.36 -10.98
C GLU A 72 11.67 5.32 -11.09
N GLY A 73 12.13 5.05 -12.32
CA GLY A 73 13.05 3.96 -12.62
C GLY A 73 12.36 2.59 -12.62
N GLU A 74 13.15 1.54 -12.85
CA GLU A 74 12.70 0.13 -12.94
C GLU A 74 13.60 -0.79 -12.10
N ASP A 75 14.23 -0.26 -11.05
CA ASP A 75 15.21 -0.93 -10.20
C ASP A 75 14.61 -1.78 -9.06
N GLY A 76 13.27 -1.92 -9.04
CA GLY A 76 12.56 -2.71 -8.03
C GLY A 76 12.37 -1.97 -6.71
N ASN A 77 12.37 -0.64 -6.73
CA ASN A 77 12.10 0.19 -5.55
C ASN A 77 10.62 0.10 -5.09
N ALA A 78 10.26 0.79 -4.00
CA ALA A 78 8.91 0.73 -3.44
C ALA A 78 7.82 1.27 -4.39
N LEU A 79 8.13 2.25 -5.25
CA LEU A 79 7.18 2.76 -6.27
C LEU A 79 6.86 1.69 -7.31
N ASN A 80 7.90 0.95 -7.72
CA ASN A 80 7.78 -0.18 -8.63
C ASN A 80 6.95 -1.32 -8.02
N GLU A 81 7.20 -1.67 -6.74
CA GLU A 81 6.43 -2.68 -6.03
C GLU A 81 4.95 -2.28 -5.93
N VAL A 82 4.63 -1.06 -5.50
CA VAL A 82 3.24 -0.58 -5.44
C VAL A 82 2.57 -0.64 -6.81
N ARG A 83 3.26 -0.25 -7.89
CA ARG A 83 2.71 -0.30 -9.24
C ARG A 83 2.32 -1.72 -9.65
N VAL A 84 3.20 -2.70 -9.41
CA VAL A 84 2.93 -4.11 -9.73
C VAL A 84 1.76 -4.62 -8.91
N LEU A 85 1.71 -4.30 -7.61
CA LEU A 85 0.63 -4.73 -6.72
C LEU A 85 -0.71 -4.10 -7.08
N VAL A 86 -0.75 -2.80 -7.38
CA VAL A 86 -1.98 -2.11 -7.82
C VAL A 86 -2.48 -2.67 -9.14
N ARG A 87 -1.59 -2.90 -10.12
CA ARG A 87 -2.00 -3.58 -11.36
C ARG A 87 -2.55 -4.97 -11.08
N SER A 88 -1.90 -5.73 -10.20
CA SER A 88 -2.33 -7.08 -9.80
C SER A 88 -3.71 -7.08 -9.13
N LEU A 89 -4.00 -6.10 -8.28
CA LEU A 89 -5.31 -5.89 -7.66
C LEU A 89 -6.38 -5.56 -8.71
N MET A 90 -6.05 -4.72 -9.69
CA MET A 90 -7.00 -4.27 -10.71
C MET A 90 -7.25 -5.30 -11.83
N GLU A 91 -6.23 -6.07 -12.21
CA GLU A 91 -6.24 -6.87 -13.45
C GLU A 91 -6.13 -8.39 -13.21
N ASN A 92 -5.75 -8.84 -12.01
CA ASN A 92 -5.51 -10.25 -11.70
C ASN A 92 -6.08 -10.70 -10.36
N GLY A 93 -7.22 -10.12 -9.97
CA GLY A 93 -8.00 -10.55 -8.80
C GLY A 93 -7.21 -10.54 -7.49
N GLY A 94 -6.23 -9.65 -7.35
CA GLY A 94 -5.40 -9.56 -6.15
C GLY A 94 -4.34 -10.64 -6.01
N THR A 95 -3.96 -11.32 -7.09
CA THR A 95 -2.79 -12.21 -7.12
C THR A 95 -1.62 -11.51 -7.81
N VAL A 96 -0.43 -11.53 -7.20
CA VAL A 96 0.75 -10.83 -7.73
C VAL A 96 1.08 -11.32 -9.14
N MET A 97 1.08 -10.38 -10.09
CA MET A 97 1.46 -10.62 -11.48
C MET A 97 2.95 -10.37 -11.71
N ALA A 98 3.53 -11.09 -12.66
CA ALA A 98 4.80 -10.68 -13.24
C ALA A 98 4.64 -9.37 -14.02
N ASP A 99 5.71 -8.58 -14.09
CA ASP A 99 5.82 -7.40 -14.94
C ASP A 99 6.98 -7.58 -15.93
N PRO A 100 6.77 -7.34 -17.24
CA PRO A 100 7.82 -7.52 -18.24
C PRO A 100 8.98 -6.52 -18.11
N GLN A 101 8.73 -5.33 -17.55
CA GLN A 101 9.71 -4.25 -17.41
C GLN A 101 10.25 -4.18 -15.98
N ILE A 102 9.38 -4.37 -14.98
CA ILE A 102 9.71 -4.25 -13.56
C ILE A 102 9.94 -5.63 -12.94
N ARG A 103 11.19 -6.02 -12.75
CA ARG A 103 11.50 -7.27 -12.05
C ARG A 103 11.64 -7.02 -10.54
N LEU A 104 10.62 -7.40 -9.79
CA LEU A 104 10.70 -7.41 -8.33
C LEU A 104 11.55 -8.60 -7.85
N ASP A 105 12.47 -8.30 -6.95
CA ASP A 105 13.21 -9.29 -6.18
C ASP A 105 12.56 -9.39 -4.79
N PRO A 106 11.92 -10.51 -4.42
CA PRO A 106 11.27 -10.67 -3.12
C PRO A 106 12.22 -10.43 -1.93
N ALA A 107 13.52 -10.71 -2.08
CA ALA A 107 14.49 -10.48 -1.00
C ALA A 107 14.79 -8.99 -0.76
N ARG A 108 14.51 -8.13 -1.75
CA ARG A 108 14.77 -6.68 -1.71
C ARG A 108 13.50 -5.84 -1.63
N SER A 109 12.37 -6.41 -2.04
CA SER A 109 11.05 -5.77 -2.02
C SER A 109 10.58 -5.56 -0.58
N VAL A 110 9.76 -4.54 -0.34
CA VAL A 110 9.31 -4.14 0.99
C VAL A 110 8.41 -5.20 1.62
N LEU A 111 7.51 -5.80 0.83
CA LEU A 111 6.58 -6.84 1.29
C LEU A 111 7.09 -8.26 1.01
N GLY A 112 8.07 -8.39 0.12
CA GLY A 112 8.69 -9.67 -0.24
C GLY A 112 7.73 -10.68 -0.85
N LEU A 113 6.69 -10.20 -1.56
CA LEU A 113 5.73 -11.06 -2.22
C LEU A 113 6.30 -11.65 -3.51
N GLU A 114 6.07 -12.94 -3.73
CA GLU A 114 6.43 -13.64 -4.96
C GLU A 114 5.30 -13.55 -5.99
N VAL A 115 5.65 -13.71 -7.28
CA VAL A 115 4.65 -13.84 -8.35
C VAL A 115 3.76 -15.06 -8.09
N GLY A 116 2.44 -14.87 -8.19
CA GLY A 116 1.45 -15.89 -7.88
C GLY A 116 0.99 -15.90 -6.42
N ALA A 117 1.62 -15.12 -5.53
CA ALA A 117 1.15 -14.98 -4.15
C ALA A 117 -0.14 -14.13 -4.08
N PRO A 118 -1.07 -14.41 -3.15
CA PRO A 118 -2.19 -13.53 -2.90
C PRO A 118 -1.71 -12.25 -2.20
N ILE A 119 -2.33 -11.12 -2.55
CA ILE A 119 -2.09 -9.84 -1.90
C ILE A 119 -3.04 -9.74 -0.70
N THR A 120 -2.51 -10.02 0.49
CA THR A 120 -3.21 -9.90 1.78
C THR A 120 -2.51 -8.88 2.66
N LEU A 121 -2.91 -7.62 2.51
CA LEU A 121 -2.33 -6.53 3.28
C LEU A 121 -2.98 -6.43 4.66
N THR A 122 -2.19 -6.71 5.70
CA THR A 122 -2.53 -6.28 7.06
C THR A 122 -2.20 -4.80 7.23
N LEU A 123 -2.69 -4.18 8.30
CA LEU A 123 -2.32 -2.84 8.74
C LEU A 123 -0.81 -2.66 8.77
N GLN A 124 -0.09 -3.63 9.36
CA GLN A 124 1.36 -3.58 9.48
C GLN A 124 2.06 -3.60 8.10
N LYS A 125 1.60 -4.48 7.19
CA LYS A 125 2.15 -4.55 5.83
C LYS A 125 1.86 -3.25 5.08
N TYR A 126 0.64 -2.73 5.19
CA TYR A 126 0.25 -1.48 4.54
C TYR A 126 1.06 -0.28 5.03
N ARG A 127 1.26 -0.13 6.35
CA ARG A 127 2.15 0.91 6.90
C ARG A 127 3.57 0.81 6.33
N ARG A 128 4.15 -0.39 6.31
CA ARG A 128 5.50 -0.61 5.76
C ARG A 128 5.63 -0.18 4.31
N ILE A 129 4.71 -0.61 3.44
CA ILE A 129 4.78 -0.27 2.01
C ILE A 129 4.45 1.21 1.77
N SER A 130 3.49 1.79 2.48
CA SER A 130 3.13 3.20 2.34
C SER A 130 4.25 4.14 2.79
N ASP A 131 4.93 3.83 3.89
CA ASP A 131 6.09 4.59 4.35
C ASP A 131 7.26 4.52 3.36
N ALA A 132 7.56 3.33 2.84
CA ALA A 132 8.61 3.14 1.85
C ALA A 132 8.28 3.86 0.54
N PHE A 133 7.01 3.78 0.09
CA PHE A 133 6.53 4.48 -1.09
C PHE A 133 6.64 6.01 -0.95
N LEU A 134 6.13 6.58 0.15
CA LEU A 134 6.19 8.03 0.37
C LEU A 134 7.63 8.54 0.49
N ARG A 135 8.53 7.76 1.09
CA ARG A 135 9.96 8.09 1.13
C ARG A 135 10.58 8.11 -0.28
N GLU A 136 10.22 7.17 -1.14
CA GLU A 136 10.68 7.20 -2.54
C GLU A 136 10.09 8.38 -3.33
N ILE A 137 8.83 8.76 -3.04
CA ILE A 137 8.24 10.00 -3.60
C ILE A 137 9.06 11.21 -3.16
N GLU A 138 9.36 11.35 -1.87
CA GLU A 138 10.18 12.46 -1.33
C GLU A 138 11.56 12.47 -1.98
N ASN A 139 12.23 11.32 -2.07
CA ASN A 139 13.59 11.23 -2.62
C ASN A 139 13.68 11.56 -4.12
N LYS A 140 12.64 11.24 -4.90
CA LYS A 140 12.70 11.31 -6.38
C LYS A 140 11.85 12.42 -6.99
N PHE A 141 10.86 12.91 -6.27
CA PHE A 141 9.86 13.84 -6.77
C PHE A 141 9.58 15.00 -5.80
N SER A 142 10.39 15.25 -4.77
CA SER A 142 10.30 16.53 -4.05
C SER A 142 11.04 17.62 -4.81
N ARG A 143 10.57 18.87 -4.69
CA ARG A 143 11.34 20.03 -5.14
C ARG A 143 12.55 20.18 -4.21
N ASP A 144 13.76 20.19 -4.77
CA ASP A 144 14.92 20.79 -4.09
C ASP A 144 14.61 22.30 -3.95
N ASP A 145 14.55 22.79 -2.71
CA ASP A 145 14.54 24.24 -2.41
C ASP A 145 15.90 24.88 -2.71
#